data_AF-A0A9W8RKQ6-F1
#
_entry.id   AF-A0A9W8RKQ6-F1
#
_cell.length_a   1.000
_cell.length_b   1.000
_cell.length_c   1.000
_cell.angle_alpha   90.00
_cell.angle_beta   90.00
_cell.angle_gamma   90.00
#
_symmetry.space_group_name_H-M   'P 1'
#
loop_
_entity.id
_entity.type
_entity.pdbx_description
1 polymer ?
#
loop_
_entity_poly.entity_id
_entity_poly.type
_entity_poly.pdbx_seq_one_letter_code
_entity_poly.pdbx_strand_id
1 'polypeptide(L)'
;MIDSQSLSGRTVAFVNFGTGTAMDLSGGSKTSQNSPPNGTPCIGYQPHLNESQQWKLVKWKDDDLGVPSSGSRTSWQLGITGWQYSTFGCHQDWYINLVGVFRGNGTVVKPQTCGPNTFVDLRYGSSDNG
;
A
#
# COMPACT_ATOMS: atom_id res chain seq x y z
N MET A 1 3.77 2.97 21.74
CA MET A 1 3.91 1.98 20.66
C MET A 1 2.93 2.38 19.57
N ILE A 2 3.37 2.56 18.32
CA ILE A 2 2.45 2.87 17.22
C ILE A 2 1.79 1.55 16.84
N ASP A 3 0.54 1.41 17.24
CA ASP A 3 -0.33 0.32 16.82
C ASP A 3 -0.77 0.57 15.38
N SER A 4 -0.91 -0.46 14.54
CA SER A 4 -1.52 -0.31 13.20
C SER A 4 -2.94 0.27 13.32
N GLN A 5 -3.62 0.04 14.44
CA GLN A 5 -4.89 0.68 14.79
C GLN A 5 -4.78 2.20 14.94
N SER A 6 -3.63 2.70 15.39
CA SER A 6 -3.39 4.14 15.56
C SER A 6 -3.18 4.87 14.23
N LEU A 7 -2.98 4.13 13.13
CA LEU A 7 -2.86 4.67 11.77
C LEU A 7 -4.21 4.83 11.06
N SER A 8 -5.29 4.28 11.61
CA SER A 8 -6.63 4.46 11.05
C SER A 8 -7.01 5.94 10.98
N GLY A 9 -7.53 6.37 9.83
CA GLY A 9 -7.90 7.75 9.55
C GLY A 9 -6.71 8.68 9.28
N ARG A 10 -5.46 8.21 9.42
CA ARG A 10 -4.27 9.00 9.11
C ARG A 10 -3.92 8.90 7.62
N THR A 11 -3.37 10.00 7.12
CA THR A 11 -2.62 10.01 5.87
C THR A 11 -1.20 9.54 6.17
N VAL A 12 -0.73 8.55 5.43
CA VAL A 12 0.62 8.00 5.50
C VAL A 12 1.27 8.06 4.12
N ALA A 13 2.59 7.98 4.08
CA ALA A 13 3.33 7.62 2.89
C ALA A 13 4.02 6.27 3.13
N PHE A 14 3.93 5.36 2.16
CA PHE A 14 4.73 4.14 2.18
C PHE A 14 6.04 4.42 1.47
N VAL A 15 7.13 4.43 2.24
CA VAL A 15 8.49 4.66 1.73
C VAL A 15 9.29 3.39 1.92
N ASN A 16 9.91 2.90 0.86
CA ASN A 16 10.75 1.71 0.91
C ASN A 16 11.95 1.95 1.83
N PHE A 17 12.17 1.03 2.77
CA PHE A 17 13.19 1.17 3.81
C PHE A 17 14.62 1.19 3.26
N GLY A 18 14.90 0.46 2.17
CA GLY A 18 16.24 0.34 1.61
C GLY A 18 16.59 1.45 0.62
N THR A 19 15.63 1.86 -0.21
CA THR A 19 15.88 2.80 -1.31
C THR A 19 15.40 4.22 -1.05
N GLY A 20 14.45 4.41 -0.11
CA GLY A 20 13.79 5.69 0.10
C GLY A 20 12.74 6.05 -0.96
N THR A 21 12.41 5.15 -1.89
CA THR A 21 11.36 5.38 -2.90
C THR A 21 9.98 5.29 -2.27
N ALA A 22 9.08 6.21 -2.62
CA ALA A 22 7.69 6.20 -2.20
C ALA A 22 6.83 5.32 -3.12
N MET A 23 5.78 4.72 -2.57
CA MET A 23 4.66 4.19 -3.36
C MET A 23 3.85 5.35 -3.92
N ASP A 24 3.74 5.40 -5.23
CA ASP A 24 3.11 6.50 -5.99
C ASP A 24 2.01 5.95 -6.91
N LEU A 25 0.81 6.54 -6.90
CA LEU A 25 -0.20 6.27 -7.91
C LEU A 25 0.17 7.04 -9.20
N SER A 26 0.62 6.32 -10.23
CA SER A 26 1.21 6.91 -11.44
C SER A 26 0.31 7.97 -12.09
N GLY A 27 0.86 9.18 -12.29
CA GLY A 27 0.14 10.33 -12.85
C GLY A 27 -0.93 10.90 -11.91
N GLY A 28 -0.92 10.51 -10.63
CA GLY A 28 -2.00 10.58 -9.64
C GLY A 28 -2.39 11.96 -9.12
N SER A 29 -2.42 12.99 -9.96
CA SER A 29 -3.15 14.21 -9.62
C SER A 29 -4.62 14.04 -9.99
N LYS A 30 -5.50 14.26 -9.01
CA LYS A 30 -6.84 14.77 -9.32
C LYS A 30 -6.63 16.16 -9.91
N THR A 31 -6.54 16.26 -11.23
CA THR A 31 -6.98 17.51 -11.85
C THR A 31 -8.45 17.66 -11.48
N SER A 32 -8.93 18.90 -11.33
CA SER A 32 -10.32 19.22 -10.94
C SER A 32 -11.40 18.61 -11.85
N GLN A 33 -11.03 17.79 -12.83
CA GLN A 33 -11.90 17.20 -13.85
C GLN A 33 -11.79 15.69 -14.01
N ASN A 34 -10.75 14.98 -13.53
CA ASN A 34 -10.65 13.52 -13.71
C ASN A 34 -9.95 12.80 -12.56
N SER A 35 -10.64 11.86 -11.92
CA SER A 35 -9.98 10.86 -11.05
C SER A 35 -9.18 9.89 -11.93
N PRO A 36 -8.03 9.37 -11.46
CA PRO A 36 -7.27 8.37 -12.21
C PRO A 36 -8.17 7.15 -12.52
N PRO A 37 -8.09 6.58 -13.73
CA PRO A 37 -8.93 5.45 -14.13
C PRO A 37 -8.63 4.20 -13.30
N ASN A 38 -9.58 3.28 -13.25
CA ASN A 38 -9.35 1.95 -12.70
C ASN A 38 -8.18 1.27 -13.43
N GLY A 39 -7.28 0.65 -12.67
CA GLY A 39 -6.10 -0.01 -13.21
C GLY A 39 -4.87 0.90 -13.34
N THR A 40 -4.94 2.18 -12.95
CA THR A 40 -3.75 3.04 -12.88
C THR A 40 -2.67 2.39 -12.01
N PRO A 41 -1.44 2.19 -12.50
CA PRO A 41 -0.37 1.54 -11.74
C PRO A 41 0.02 2.31 -10.48
N CYS A 42 0.32 1.57 -9.41
CA CYS A 42 1.12 2.05 -8.29
C CYS A 42 2.59 1.68 -8.54
N ILE A 43 3.48 2.67 -8.52
CA ILE A 43 4.88 2.56 -8.92
C ILE A 43 5.82 2.98 -7.80
N GLY A 44 7.11 2.64 -7.92
CA GLY A 44 8.17 3.26 -7.14
C GLY A 44 8.52 4.62 -7.73
N TYR A 45 8.58 5.65 -6.90
CA TYR A 45 8.96 6.99 -7.34
C TYR A 45 9.77 7.73 -6.28
N GLN A 46 10.60 8.68 -6.71
CA GLN A 46 11.32 9.57 -5.80
C GLN A 46 10.34 10.28 -4.82
N PRO A 47 10.66 10.36 -3.53
CA PRO A 47 9.74 10.89 -2.53
C PRO A 47 9.55 12.39 -2.68
N HIS A 48 8.32 12.81 -2.94
CA HIS A 48 7.88 14.21 -2.88
C HIS A 48 6.64 14.40 -1.98
N LEU A 49 6.05 13.30 -1.49
CA LEU A 49 5.01 13.26 -0.44
C LEU A 49 3.77 14.14 -0.72
N ASN A 50 3.45 14.32 -2.00
CA ASN A 50 2.26 15.02 -2.47
C ASN A 50 1.09 14.02 -2.67
N GLU A 51 0.02 14.48 -3.32
CA GLU A 51 -1.25 13.75 -3.43
C GLU A 51 -1.12 12.31 -3.98
N SER A 52 -0.22 12.03 -4.93
CA SER A 52 -0.04 10.67 -5.48
C SER A 52 0.70 9.71 -4.54
N GLN A 53 1.35 10.23 -3.50
CA GLN A 53 2.14 9.47 -2.53
C GLN A 53 1.50 9.45 -1.12
N GLN A 54 0.32 10.05 -0.99
CA GLN A 54 -0.44 10.14 0.24
C GLN A 54 -1.57 9.10 0.26
N TRP A 55 -1.50 8.19 1.23
CA TRP A 55 -2.42 7.07 1.36
C TRP A 55 -3.22 7.23 2.65
N LYS A 56 -4.55 7.25 2.56
CA LYS A 56 -5.42 7.23 3.73
C LYS A 56 -5.65 5.79 4.15
N LEU A 57 -5.25 5.44 5.37
CA LEU A 57 -5.61 4.13 5.94
C LEU A 57 -7.01 4.22 6.55
N VAL A 58 -7.90 3.34 6.12
CA VAL A 58 -9.25 3.21 6.69
C VAL A 58 -9.37 1.83 7.30
N LYS A 59 -9.64 1.78 8.60
CA LYS A 59 -9.88 0.52 9.30
C LYS A 59 -11.18 -0.12 8.82
N TRP A 60 -11.13 -1.40 8.49
CA TRP A 60 -12.26 -2.15 7.95
C TRP A 60 -13.16 -2.77 9.05
N LYS A 61 -12.62 -3.62 9.92
CA LYS A 61 -13.33 -4.19 11.08
C LYS A 61 -12.36 -4.54 12.22
N ASP A 62 -12.87 -4.55 13.45
CA ASP A 62 -12.06 -4.78 14.66
C ASP A 62 -11.78 -6.25 14.95
N ASP A 63 -12.68 -7.18 14.61
CA ASP A 63 -12.57 -8.56 15.08
C ASP A 63 -12.87 -9.57 13.96
N ASP A 64 -11.84 -10.34 13.58
CA ASP A 64 -11.65 -11.76 13.86
C ASP A 64 -10.59 -12.27 12.88
N LEU A 65 -9.50 -12.83 13.42
CA LEU A 65 -8.24 -13.20 12.77
C LEU A 65 -8.39 -14.44 11.86
N GLY A 66 -9.39 -14.44 10.98
CA GLY A 66 -9.47 -15.39 9.89
C GLY A 66 -8.47 -15.02 8.81
N VAL A 67 -7.24 -15.53 8.92
CA VAL A 67 -6.31 -15.62 7.78
C VAL A 67 -7.07 -16.33 6.66
N PRO A 68 -7.30 -15.71 5.49
CA PRO A 68 -7.99 -16.40 4.41
C PRO A 68 -7.15 -17.60 3.98
N SER A 69 -7.83 -18.74 3.87
CA SER A 69 -7.25 -20.01 3.43
C SER A 69 -6.52 -19.80 2.10
N SER A 70 -5.27 -20.28 2.07
CA SER A 70 -4.35 -20.28 0.94
C SER A 70 -4.98 -20.84 -0.33
N GLY A 71 -5.54 -19.96 -1.16
CA GLY A 71 -5.73 -20.24 -2.58
C GLY A 71 -4.37 -20.08 -3.24
N SER A 72 -3.73 -21.21 -3.59
CA SER A 72 -2.51 -21.21 -4.39
C SER A 72 -2.81 -20.58 -5.74
N ARG A 73 -2.47 -19.29 -5.89
CA ARG A 73 -2.39 -18.63 -7.19
C ARG A 73 -0.92 -18.42 -7.48
N THR A 74 -0.48 -19.06 -8.54
CA THR A 74 0.88 -18.97 -9.09
C THR A 74 1.31 -17.51 -9.21
N SER A 75 2.48 -17.23 -8.64
CA SER A 75 3.19 -15.96 -8.70
C SER A 75 3.44 -15.53 -10.14
N TRP A 76 2.59 -14.64 -10.62
CA TRP A 76 2.96 -13.68 -11.65
C TRP A 76 2.95 -12.31 -10.99
N GLN A 77 3.79 -11.40 -11.49
CA GLN A 77 3.86 -10.01 -11.04
C GLN A 77 2.48 -9.37 -11.18
N LEU A 78 1.67 -9.47 -10.14
CA LEU A 78 0.40 -8.78 -10.06
C LEU A 78 0.74 -7.33 -9.73
N GLY A 79 0.53 -6.45 -10.71
CA GLY A 79 0.68 -5.02 -10.50
C GLY A 79 -0.26 -4.55 -9.40
N ILE A 80 0.23 -3.70 -8.52
CA ILE A 80 -0.62 -2.94 -7.60
C ILE A 80 -1.20 -1.79 -8.42
N THR A 81 -2.51 -1.62 -8.38
CA THR A 81 -3.20 -0.57 -9.14
C THR A 81 -4.20 0.17 -8.28
N GLY A 82 -4.40 1.45 -8.59
CA GLY A 82 -5.54 2.22 -8.13
C GLY A 82 -6.83 1.71 -8.76
N TRP A 83 -7.88 1.64 -7.96
CA TRP A 83 -9.20 1.21 -8.40
C TRP A 83 -10.25 2.00 -7.65
N GLN A 84 -11.40 2.23 -8.28
CA GLN A 84 -12.52 2.92 -7.66
C GLN A 84 -12.87 2.26 -6.33
N TYR A 85 -13.15 3.09 -5.33
CA TYR A 85 -13.55 2.61 -4.02
C TYR A 85 -14.80 1.74 -4.17
N SER A 86 -14.71 0.50 -3.70
CA SER A 86 -15.86 -0.38 -3.54
C SER A 86 -15.98 -0.74 -2.07
N THR A 87 -17.19 -1.06 -1.61
CA THR A 87 -17.48 -1.44 -0.22
C THR A 87 -16.94 -2.84 0.10
N PHE A 88 -15.64 -3.07 -0.10
CA PHE A 88 -14.87 -4.19 0.44
C PHE A 88 -14.88 -5.47 -0.40
N GLY A 89 -13.68 -6.01 -0.58
CA GLY A 89 -13.36 -7.19 -1.37
C GLY A 89 -11.86 -7.45 -1.24
N CYS A 90 -11.44 -8.72 -1.16
CA CYS A 90 -10.08 -9.12 -0.74
C CYS A 90 -8.91 -8.55 -1.57
N HIS A 91 -9.19 -7.92 -2.72
CA HIS A 91 -8.22 -7.20 -3.55
C HIS A 91 -7.86 -5.80 -3.02
N GLN A 92 -8.78 -5.14 -2.30
CA GLN A 92 -8.63 -3.78 -1.77
C GLN A 92 -8.32 -3.76 -0.25
N ASP A 93 -8.36 -4.92 0.41
CA ASP A 93 -8.14 -5.06 1.86
C ASP A 93 -6.72 -5.55 2.16
N TRP A 94 -5.96 -4.79 2.98
CA TRP A 94 -4.59 -5.10 3.35
C TRP A 94 -4.42 -5.28 4.86
N TYR A 95 -3.67 -6.31 5.25
CA TYR A 95 -3.07 -6.39 6.58
C TYR A 95 -1.82 -5.51 6.63
N ILE A 96 -1.73 -4.65 7.64
CA ILE A 96 -0.54 -3.83 7.91
C ILE A 96 0.24 -4.47 9.05
N ASN A 97 1.24 -5.28 8.71
CA ASN A 97 2.06 -5.99 9.68
C ASN A 97 3.20 -5.10 10.19
N LEU A 98 3.28 -4.85 11.49
CA LEU A 98 4.39 -4.09 12.08
C LEU A 98 5.68 -4.93 12.04
N VAL A 99 6.75 -4.36 11.46
CA VAL A 99 8.10 -4.93 11.54
C VAL A 99 8.83 -4.37 12.76
N GLY A 100 8.72 -3.06 12.99
CA GLY A 100 9.37 -2.41 14.12
C GLY A 100 9.35 -0.88 14.01
N VAL A 101 9.83 -0.22 15.06
CA VAL A 101 10.02 1.24 15.08
C VAL A 101 11.52 1.51 15.15
N PHE A 102 12.02 2.26 14.18
CA PHE A 102 13.44 2.52 13.98
C PHE A 102 13.74 4.01 14.13
N ARG A 103 14.75 4.34 14.93
CA ARG A 103 15.15 5.74 15.15
C ARG A 103 15.62 6.34 13.82
N GLY A 104 15.05 7.48 13.44
CA GLY A 104 15.34 8.16 12.17
C GLY A 104 14.51 7.67 10.97
N ASN A 105 13.97 6.44 11.02
CA ASN A 105 13.26 5.84 9.88
C ASN A 105 11.76 5.61 10.16
N GLY A 106 11.30 5.87 11.39
CA GLY A 106 9.89 5.79 11.75
C GLY A 106 9.39 4.36 11.94
N THR A 107 8.12 4.13 11.61
CA THR A 107 7.47 2.81 11.73
C THR A 107 7.62 2.04 10.42
N VAL A 108 8.21 0.86 10.49
CA VAL A 108 8.37 -0.03 9.32
C VAL A 108 7.29 -1.08 9.36
N VAL A 109 6.60 -1.26 8.23
CA VAL A 109 5.49 -2.19 8.07
C VAL A 109 5.66 -3.04 6.82
N LYS A 110 4.95 -4.17 6.78
CA LYS A 110 4.78 -5.01 5.58
C LYS A 110 3.29 -5.05 5.20
N PRO A 111 2.88 -4.30 4.16
CA PRO A 111 1.53 -4.40 3.62
C PRO A 111 1.35 -5.76 2.95
N GLN A 112 0.34 -6.50 3.38
CA GLN A 112 0.00 -7.83 2.89
C GLN A 112 -1.43 -7.80 2.37
N THR A 113 -1.65 -8.37 1.20
CA THR A 113 -2.98 -8.52 0.63
C THR A 113 -3.78 -9.59 1.37
N CYS A 114 -5.07 -9.33 1.64
CA CYS A 114 -5.95 -10.24 2.37
C CYS A 114 -6.16 -11.57 1.61
N GLY A 115 -6.24 -11.55 0.28
CA GLY A 115 -6.49 -12.74 -0.54
C GLY A 115 -5.29 -13.70 -0.68
N PRO A 116 -4.30 -13.39 -1.53
CA PRO A 116 -3.24 -14.33 -1.89
C PRO A 116 -2.14 -14.50 -0.83
N ASN A 117 -2.26 -13.86 0.34
CA ASN A 117 -1.23 -13.85 1.38
C ASN A 117 0.15 -13.43 0.84
N THR A 118 0.17 -12.52 -0.14
CA THR A 118 1.41 -11.95 -0.70
C THR A 118 1.61 -10.52 -0.20
N PHE A 119 2.87 -10.09 -0.23
CA PHE A 119 3.28 -8.77 0.21
C PHE A 119 3.43 -7.81 -0.96
N VAL A 120 3.20 -6.53 -0.68
CA VAL A 120 3.64 -5.45 -1.54
C VAL A 120 5.16 -5.48 -1.62
N ASP A 121 5.69 -5.51 -2.84
CA ASP A 121 7.13 -5.56 -3.11
C ASP A 121 7.53 -4.46 -4.08
N LEU A 122 8.64 -3.79 -3.78
CA LEU A 122 9.31 -2.92 -4.74
C LEU A 122 10.23 -3.80 -5.56
N ARG A 123 9.80 -4.11 -6.78
CA ARG A 123 10.45 -5.09 -7.64
C ARG A 123 11.95 -4.83 -7.76
N TYR A 124 12.76 -5.83 -7.41
CA TYR A 124 14.23 -5.78 -7.40
C TYR A 124 14.86 -4.72 -6.49
N GLY A 125 14.09 -4.06 -5.61
CA GLY A 125 14.57 -2.93 -4.83
C GLY A 125 15.05 -1.78 -5.71
N SER A 126 14.41 -1.56 -6.87
CA SER A 126 14.81 -0.47 -7.77
C SER A 126 14.56 0.90 -7.15
N SER A 127 15.55 1.79 -7.25
CA SER A 127 15.38 3.21 -6.91
C SER A 127 14.89 4.06 -8.09
N ASP A 128 14.76 3.46 -9.27
CA ASP A 128 14.33 4.16 -10.47
C ASP A 128 12.85 4.53 -10.38
N ASN A 129 12.48 5.62 -11.05
CA ASN A 129 11.10 6.02 -11.20
C ASN A 129 10.40 5.09 -12.22
N GLY A 130 9.43 4.29 -11.78
CA GLY A 130 8.64 3.42 -12.67
C GLY A 130 8.21 2.10 -12.06
#